data_AF-A0A1Q7FIG9-F1
#
_entry.id   AF-A0A1Q7FIG9-F1
#
_cell.length_a   1.000
_cell.length_b   1.000
_cell.length_c   1.000
_cell.angle_alpha   90.00
_cell.angle_beta   90.00
_cell.angle_gamma   90.00
#
_symmetry.space_group_name_H-M   'P 1'
#
loop_
_entity.id
_entity.type
_entity.pdbx_description
1 polymer ?
#
loop_
_entity_poly.entity_id
_entity_poly.type
_entity_poly.pdbx_seq_one_letter_code
_entity_poly.pdbx_strand_id
1 'polypeptide(L)'
;MVRKYLKGVYAAGISLSLLSILVFVGITGTNQNTGTAYGVTDYEKGNSGNSMSNNSTKMMTTDEMSMTHRAAVGNIANVQLDANGAPAWIQSGIWVMRASFNQSTNQPQSVWLIARFTMVQPDGTARHMHMIYGFQPTEFTTEQNNTIHVVKGTATVTMKDGPVSDVPLTIKIFNGSVVGLWIGPDKVDSHFGSNLMYGVLSARSMAMMMEMGSMKGEGQMMGNRTGS
;
A
#
# COMPACT_ATOMS: atom_id res chain seq x y z
N MET A 1 72.14 20.55 2.16
CA MET A 1 71.84 20.64 3.61
C MET A 1 70.33 20.74 3.76
N VAL A 2 69.52 19.95 4.47
CA VAL A 2 69.63 18.76 5.36
C VAL A 2 68.24 18.08 5.28
N ARG A 3 68.10 16.94 4.60
CA ARG A 3 67.67 15.58 5.07
C ARG A 3 66.86 15.41 6.39
N LYS A 4 65.76 14.63 6.25
CA LYS A 4 65.05 13.71 7.20
C LYS A 4 64.14 14.39 8.24
N TYR A 5 62.88 13.96 8.42
CA TYR A 5 62.49 12.65 8.97
C TYR A 5 61.37 11.92 8.21
N LEU A 6 61.42 10.61 8.39
CA LEU A 6 60.65 9.54 7.76
C LEU A 6 60.00 8.74 8.91
N LYS A 7 58.88 8.09 8.61
CA LYS A 7 58.27 6.92 9.28
C LYS A 7 57.10 7.17 10.23
N GLY A 8 55.98 6.60 9.82
CA GLY A 8 54.83 6.21 10.65
C GLY A 8 53.95 5.22 9.90
N VAL A 9 54.53 4.10 9.44
CA VAL A 9 53.80 2.90 9.01
C VAL A 9 53.77 1.95 10.20
N TYR A 10 52.59 1.67 10.74
CA TYR A 10 52.26 0.48 11.52
C TYR A 10 50.87 0.04 11.02
N ALA A 11 50.81 -0.97 10.17
CA ALA A 11 50.82 -2.39 10.50
C ALA A 11 49.38 -2.91 10.64
N ALA A 12 49.03 -3.76 9.68
CA ALA A 12 47.81 -4.54 9.65
C ALA A 12 47.66 -5.37 10.94
N GLY A 13 46.54 -5.20 11.63
CA GLY A 13 46.03 -6.13 12.63
C GLY A 13 44.90 -6.94 12.01
N ILE A 14 45.20 -8.20 11.69
CA ILE A 14 44.23 -9.22 11.31
C ILE A 14 43.48 -9.70 12.56
N SER A 15 42.17 -9.90 12.42
CA SER A 15 41.32 -10.85 13.17
C SER A 15 40.85 -10.45 14.59
N LEU A 16 39.53 -10.34 14.77
CA LEU A 16 38.67 -11.49 15.07
C LEU A 16 37.21 -11.10 14.80
N SER A 17 36.54 -11.82 13.91
CA SER A 17 35.08 -11.83 13.79
C SER A 17 34.48 -12.37 15.10
N LEU A 18 33.85 -11.49 15.89
CA LEU A 18 32.95 -11.93 16.95
C LEU A 18 31.60 -12.29 16.33
N LEU A 19 31.49 -13.57 15.97
CA LEU A 19 30.22 -14.25 15.77
C LEU A 19 29.49 -14.26 17.11
N SER A 20 28.53 -13.35 17.31
CA SER A 20 27.71 -13.35 18.52
C SER A 20 26.83 -14.60 18.52
N ILE A 21 27.12 -15.48 19.48
CA ILE A 21 26.39 -16.69 19.81
C ILE A 21 24.91 -16.35 20.07
N LEU A 22 24.00 -16.87 19.23
CA LEU A 22 22.59 -16.95 19.58
C LEU A 22 22.43 -18.10 20.59
N VAL A 23 22.33 -17.77 21.88
CA VAL A 23 21.89 -18.74 22.88
C VAL A 23 20.37 -18.88 22.73
N PHE A 24 19.93 -19.96 22.08
CA PHE A 24 18.55 -20.42 22.22
C PHE A 24 18.36 -20.92 23.65
N VAL A 25 17.89 -20.05 24.55
CA VAL A 25 17.22 -20.53 25.77
C VAL A 25 15.84 -20.99 25.33
N GLY A 26 15.66 -22.31 25.29
CA GLY A 26 14.37 -22.94 25.12
C GLY A 26 13.46 -22.56 26.28
N ILE A 27 12.60 -21.56 26.08
CA ILE A 27 11.39 -21.38 26.87
C ILE A 27 10.28 -22.11 26.11
N THR A 28 10.02 -23.35 26.50
CA THR A 28 8.74 -24.02 26.22
C THR A 28 7.66 -23.34 27.04
N GLY A 29 7.16 -22.22 26.53
CA GLY A 29 5.96 -21.55 27.03
C GLY A 29 4.84 -21.77 26.02
N THR A 30 4.01 -22.79 26.25
CA THR A 30 2.73 -22.93 25.56
C THR A 30 1.85 -21.73 25.88
N ASN A 31 1.67 -20.83 24.92
CA ASN A 31 0.58 -19.86 24.97
C ASN A 31 -0.27 -20.04 23.72
N GLN A 32 -1.29 -20.86 23.88
CA GLN A 32 -2.45 -20.92 23.00
C GLN A 32 -3.13 -19.56 23.08
N ASN A 33 -2.90 -18.70 22.10
CA ASN A 33 -3.84 -17.63 21.80
C ASN A 33 -4.06 -17.61 20.29
N THR A 34 -5.03 -18.42 19.88
CA THR A 34 -5.68 -18.37 18.58
C THR A 34 -6.42 -17.04 18.45
N GLY A 35 -5.69 -15.98 18.14
CA GLY A 35 -6.27 -14.76 17.61
C GLY A 35 -6.79 -15.06 16.21
N THR A 36 -8.11 -15.09 16.08
CA THR A 36 -8.85 -15.38 14.86
C THR A 36 -8.30 -14.58 13.68
N ALA A 37 -7.70 -15.30 12.73
CA ALA A 37 -7.58 -14.81 11.38
C ALA A 37 -9.00 -14.58 10.86
N TYR A 38 -9.37 -13.32 10.59
CA TYR A 38 -10.56 -13.02 9.79
C TYR A 38 -10.28 -13.44 8.34
N GLY A 39 -10.27 -14.75 8.11
CA GLY A 39 -10.52 -15.34 6.80
C GLY A 39 -12.01 -15.25 6.54
N VAL A 40 -12.41 -14.33 5.67
CA VAL A 40 -13.74 -14.41 5.05
C VAL A 40 -13.62 -15.41 3.90
N THR A 41 -13.78 -16.68 4.25
CA THR A 41 -14.32 -17.72 3.38
C THR A 41 -15.78 -17.87 3.75
N ASP A 42 -16.67 -17.52 2.83
CA ASP A 42 -17.97 -18.17 2.58
C ASP A 42 -18.65 -17.42 1.43
N TYR A 43 -18.40 -17.88 0.20
CA TYR A 43 -19.37 -17.73 -0.87
C TYR A 43 -19.96 -19.12 -1.08
N GLU A 44 -20.97 -19.44 -0.28
CA GLU A 44 -21.82 -20.60 -0.50
C GLU A 44 -22.51 -20.47 -1.86
N LYS A 45 -22.26 -21.47 -2.71
CA LYS A 45 -23.00 -21.71 -3.94
C LYS A 45 -24.38 -22.28 -3.57
N GLY A 46 -25.33 -21.40 -3.26
CA GLY A 46 -26.72 -21.74 -3.00
C GLY A 46 -27.61 -21.51 -4.23
N ASN A 47 -27.81 -22.55 -5.03
CA ASN A 47 -28.92 -22.64 -5.98
C ASN A 47 -30.14 -23.23 -5.25
N SER A 48 -31.19 -22.45 -5.01
CA SER A 48 -32.54 -22.99 -4.81
C SER A 48 -33.60 -21.96 -5.23
N GLY A 49 -34.55 -22.41 -6.05
CA GLY A 49 -35.72 -21.64 -6.42
C GLY A 49 -36.80 -21.72 -5.35
N ASN A 50 -37.50 -20.60 -5.11
CA ASN A 50 -38.96 -20.58 -4.99
C ASN A 50 -39.54 -19.15 -5.01
N SER A 51 -40.38 -18.92 -6.02
CA SER A 51 -41.68 -18.19 -6.05
C SER A 51 -41.94 -16.92 -5.20
N MET A 52 -42.10 -15.81 -5.93
CA MET A 52 -43.05 -14.69 -5.83
C MET A 52 -43.59 -14.19 -4.47
N SER A 53 -43.38 -12.88 -4.23
CA SER A 53 -44.45 -11.95 -3.85
C SER A 53 -44.11 -10.52 -4.31
N ASN A 54 -44.98 -9.95 -5.14
CA ASN A 54 -44.90 -8.57 -5.63
C ASN A 54 -45.33 -7.59 -4.54
N ASN A 55 -44.54 -6.53 -4.28
CA ASN A 55 -45.13 -5.22 -4.05
C ASN A 55 -44.17 -4.05 -4.35
N SER A 56 -44.75 -3.05 -5.01
CA SER A 56 -44.31 -1.68 -5.28
C SER A 56 -42.96 -1.43 -5.98
N THR A 57 -43.07 -1.23 -7.29
CA THR A 57 -42.22 -0.37 -8.12
C THR A 57 -41.92 0.97 -7.42
N LYS A 58 -40.75 1.06 -6.78
CA LYS A 58 -40.02 2.32 -6.70
C LYS A 58 -39.12 2.33 -7.94
N MET A 59 -39.51 3.10 -8.96
CA MET A 59 -38.70 3.29 -10.16
C MET A 59 -37.33 3.82 -9.71
N MET A 60 -36.34 2.93 -9.69
CA MET A 60 -34.93 3.32 -9.59
C MET A 60 -34.67 4.19 -10.81
N THR A 61 -34.30 5.44 -10.56
CA THR A 61 -33.80 6.31 -11.61
C THR A 61 -32.60 5.62 -12.24
N THR A 62 -32.42 5.78 -13.54
CA THR A 62 -31.30 5.27 -14.34
C THR A 62 -29.91 5.74 -13.88
N ASP A 63 -29.82 6.41 -12.73
CA ASP A 63 -28.61 6.96 -12.12
C ASP A 63 -27.96 6.02 -11.08
N GLU A 64 -28.61 4.92 -10.66
CA GLU A 64 -27.89 3.77 -10.09
C GLU A 64 -27.24 2.96 -11.23
N MET A 65 -26.37 3.62 -11.98
CA MET A 65 -25.54 2.97 -12.98
C MET A 65 -24.62 2.00 -12.25
N SER A 66 -25.04 0.74 -12.18
CA SER A 66 -24.29 -0.47 -11.86
C SER A 66 -22.85 -0.18 -11.41
N MET A 67 -22.60 -0.11 -10.10
CA MET A 67 -21.27 0.19 -9.53
C MET A 67 -20.57 -1.12 -9.17
N THR A 68 -19.30 -1.27 -9.56
CA THR A 68 -18.46 -2.37 -9.05
C THR A 68 -17.60 -1.87 -7.91
N HIS A 69 -17.59 -2.60 -6.79
CA HIS A 69 -16.72 -2.31 -5.66
C HIS A 69 -15.53 -3.25 -5.70
N ARG A 70 -14.32 -2.69 -5.57
CA ARG A 70 -13.08 -3.46 -5.54
C ARG A 70 -12.27 -3.06 -4.32
N ALA A 71 -11.65 -4.05 -3.68
CA ALA A 71 -10.83 -3.83 -2.50
C ALA A 71 -9.42 -4.34 -2.75
N ALA A 72 -8.43 -3.54 -2.35
CA ALA A 72 -7.02 -3.92 -2.33
C ALA A 72 -6.48 -3.72 -0.92
N VAL A 73 -5.64 -4.64 -0.47
CA VAL A 73 -4.96 -4.59 0.82
C VAL A 73 -3.50 -4.93 0.62
N GLY A 74 -2.65 -4.44 1.52
CA GLY A 74 -1.24 -4.75 1.48
C GLY A 74 -0.50 -4.27 2.72
N ASN A 75 0.80 -4.46 2.71
CA ASN A 75 1.70 -3.96 3.73
C ASN A 75 2.50 -2.76 3.22
N ILE A 76 2.95 -1.94 4.16
CA ILE A 76 4.00 -0.94 3.99
C ILE A 76 5.30 -1.58 4.47
N ALA A 77 6.37 -1.40 3.69
CA ALA A 77 7.72 -1.82 4.04
C ALA A 77 8.68 -0.84 3.34
N ASN A 78 9.06 0.21 4.07
CA ASN A 78 9.82 1.32 3.49
C ASN A 78 11.01 1.70 4.36
N VAL A 79 12.08 2.14 3.71
CA VAL A 79 13.21 2.81 4.36
C VAL A 79 13.27 4.22 3.79
N GLN A 80 13.00 5.19 4.66
CA GLN A 80 13.13 6.60 4.33
C GLN A 80 14.58 7.02 4.56
N LEU A 81 15.17 7.67 3.55
CA LEU A 81 16.54 8.15 3.59
C LEU A 81 16.61 9.63 3.97
N ASP A 82 17.68 10.03 4.64
CA ASP A 82 18.03 11.43 4.85
C ASP A 82 18.68 12.06 3.59
N ALA A 83 19.10 13.32 3.70
CA ALA A 83 19.74 14.06 2.63
C ALA A 83 21.10 13.45 2.18
N ASN A 84 21.75 12.66 3.02
CA ASN A 84 23.01 11.98 2.71
C ASN A 84 22.79 10.57 2.14
N GLY A 85 21.54 10.13 2.02
CA GLY A 85 21.19 8.77 1.60
C GLY A 85 21.31 7.72 2.70
N ALA A 86 21.52 8.11 3.95
CA ALA A 86 21.52 7.20 5.09
C ALA A 86 20.07 6.91 5.55
N PRO A 87 19.76 5.72 6.08
CA PRO A 87 18.45 5.46 6.67
C PRO A 87 18.13 6.45 7.80
N ALA A 88 17.02 7.17 7.69
CA ALA A 88 16.49 8.04 8.72
C ALA A 88 15.34 7.38 9.49
N TRP A 89 14.48 6.65 8.78
CA TRP A 89 13.34 5.95 9.35
C TRP A 89 13.07 4.63 8.63
N ILE A 90 12.74 3.61 9.42
CA ILE A 90 12.22 2.33 8.96
C ILE A 90 10.70 2.35 9.20
N GLN A 91 9.93 2.13 8.15
CA GLN A 91 8.47 2.23 8.20
C GLN A 91 7.83 0.89 7.85
N SER A 92 6.91 0.44 8.69
CA SER A 92 6.21 -0.84 8.51
C SER A 92 4.75 -0.72 8.92
N GLY A 93 3.85 -1.32 8.15
CA GLY A 93 2.43 -1.14 8.38
C GLY A 93 1.54 -1.90 7.43
N ILE A 94 0.26 -1.54 7.45
CA ILE A 94 -0.79 -2.11 6.59
C ILE A 94 -1.64 -1.00 6.00
N TRP A 95 -2.26 -1.30 4.86
CA TRP A 95 -3.22 -0.41 4.22
C TRP A 95 -4.36 -1.22 3.62
N VAL A 96 -5.53 -0.59 3.57
CA VAL A 96 -6.76 -1.08 2.95
C VAL A 96 -7.31 0.03 2.09
N MET A 97 -7.53 -0.28 0.82
CA MET A 97 -8.15 0.61 -0.14
C MET A 97 -9.40 -0.04 -0.71
N ARG A 98 -10.47 0.74 -0.85
CA ARG A 98 -11.70 0.34 -1.54
C ARG A 98 -12.01 1.38 -2.59
N ALA A 99 -12.29 0.95 -3.80
CA ALA A 99 -12.64 1.82 -4.90
C ALA A 99 -13.97 1.38 -5.52
N SER A 100 -14.79 2.35 -5.85
CA SER A 100 -16.00 2.13 -6.63
C SER A 100 -15.74 2.56 -8.08
N PHE A 101 -16.23 1.78 -9.02
CA PHE A 101 -16.06 2.03 -10.45
C PHE A 101 -17.42 2.06 -11.14
N ASN A 102 -17.57 3.03 -12.04
CA ASN A 102 -18.66 3.05 -12.99
C ASN A 102 -18.49 1.86 -13.94
N GLN A 103 -19.47 0.96 -14.02
CA GLN A 103 -19.32 -0.25 -14.84
C GLN A 103 -19.23 0.03 -16.34
N SER A 104 -19.89 1.07 -16.84
CA SER A 104 -19.91 1.39 -18.28
C SER A 104 -18.57 1.97 -18.77
N THR A 105 -17.90 2.77 -17.94
CA THR A 105 -16.65 3.45 -18.32
C THR A 105 -15.41 2.81 -17.68
N ASN A 106 -15.61 1.91 -16.70
CA ASN A 106 -14.60 1.35 -15.81
C ASN A 106 -13.71 2.43 -15.17
N GLN A 107 -14.26 3.63 -14.98
CA GLN A 107 -13.57 4.74 -14.33
C GLN A 107 -13.84 4.74 -12.82
N PRO A 108 -12.81 4.95 -11.98
CA PRO A 108 -13.00 5.09 -10.55
C PRO A 108 -13.85 6.34 -10.25
N GLN A 109 -14.81 6.21 -9.33
CA GLN A 109 -15.71 7.28 -8.90
C GLN A 109 -15.46 7.69 -7.46
N SER A 110 -15.10 6.73 -6.60
CA SER A 110 -14.69 7.01 -5.24
C SER A 110 -13.57 6.07 -4.81
N VAL A 111 -12.71 6.56 -3.92
CA VAL A 111 -11.65 5.79 -3.27
C VAL A 111 -11.68 6.09 -1.79
N TRP A 112 -11.79 5.03 -1.00
CA TRP A 112 -11.61 5.05 0.44
C TRP A 112 -10.29 4.38 0.77
N LEU A 113 -9.48 5.02 1.62
CA LEU A 113 -8.20 4.51 2.08
C LEU A 113 -8.13 4.62 3.61
N ILE A 114 -7.64 3.54 4.24
CA ILE A 114 -7.05 3.58 5.56
C ILE A 114 -5.66 2.95 5.50
N ALA A 115 -4.67 3.62 6.07
CA ALA A 115 -3.35 3.05 6.31
C ALA A 115 -2.93 3.28 7.77
N ARG A 116 -2.21 2.32 8.35
CA ARG A 116 -1.60 2.44 9.67
C ARG A 116 -0.18 1.90 9.62
N PHE A 117 0.77 2.68 10.10
CA PHE A 117 2.18 2.33 10.05
C PHE A 117 2.94 2.85 11.25
N THR A 118 4.01 2.15 11.58
CA THR A 118 4.99 2.53 12.59
C THR A 118 6.22 3.06 11.88
N MET A 119 6.83 4.11 12.43
CA MET A 119 8.14 4.60 12.04
C MET A 119 9.11 4.36 13.20
N VAL A 120 10.29 3.80 12.92
CA VAL A 120 11.33 3.54 13.92
C VAL A 120 12.66 4.07 13.38
N GLN A 121 13.44 4.76 14.20
CA GLN A 121 14.81 5.13 13.81
C GLN A 121 15.68 3.87 13.69
N PRO A 122 16.74 3.88 12.85
CA PRO A 122 17.57 2.69 12.65
C PRO A 122 18.25 2.17 13.92
N ASP A 123 18.51 3.03 14.89
CA ASP A 123 19.07 2.68 16.20
C ASP A 123 18.01 2.16 17.21
N GLY A 124 16.73 2.21 16.84
CA GLY A 124 15.60 1.77 17.65
C GLY A 124 15.17 2.73 18.75
N THR A 125 15.79 3.91 18.89
CA THR A 125 15.59 4.80 20.04
C THR A 125 14.30 5.62 19.96
N ALA A 126 13.88 6.03 18.75
CA ALA A 126 12.60 6.68 18.53
C ALA A 126 11.61 5.79 17.78
N ARG A 127 10.35 5.82 18.21
CA ARG A 127 9.23 5.10 17.58
C ARG A 127 7.98 5.97 17.57
N HIS A 128 7.38 6.11 16.40
CA HIS A 128 6.08 6.76 16.21
C HIS A 128 5.08 5.84 15.51
N MET A 129 3.80 6.09 15.72
CA MET A 129 2.72 5.41 15.00
C MET A 129 1.82 6.45 14.34
N HIS A 130 1.48 6.20 13.09
CA HIS A 130 0.67 7.09 12.27
C HIS A 130 -0.45 6.34 11.57
N MET A 131 -1.53 7.06 11.27
CA MET A 131 -2.65 6.61 10.46
C MET A 131 -2.95 7.64 9.38
N ILE A 132 -3.37 7.15 8.22
CA ILE A 132 -3.92 7.93 7.11
C ILE A 132 -5.37 7.47 6.96
N TYR A 133 -6.32 8.40 6.95
CA TYR A 133 -7.74 8.10 6.78
C TYR A 133 -8.50 9.30 6.20
N GLY A 134 -9.77 9.11 5.84
CA GLY A 134 -10.60 10.19 5.30
C GLY A 134 -10.09 10.71 3.95
N PHE A 135 -9.55 9.82 3.11
CA PHE A 135 -9.05 10.19 1.80
C PHE A 135 -10.18 10.68 0.89
N GLN A 136 -9.97 11.83 0.26
CA GLN A 136 -10.87 12.49 -0.67
C GLN A 136 -10.15 12.61 -2.02
N PRO A 137 -10.42 11.70 -2.98
CA PRO A 137 -9.76 11.73 -4.27
C PRO A 137 -10.24 12.93 -5.11
N THR A 138 -9.31 13.55 -5.84
CA THR A 138 -9.57 14.69 -6.73
C THR A 138 -9.13 14.43 -8.17
N GLU A 139 -8.22 13.49 -8.39
CA GLU A 139 -7.67 13.20 -9.71
C GLU A 139 -7.34 11.71 -9.87
N PHE A 140 -7.67 11.16 -11.04
CA PHE A 140 -7.36 9.80 -11.45
C PHE A 140 -6.63 9.83 -12.78
N THR A 141 -5.41 9.29 -12.81
CA THR A 141 -4.59 9.24 -14.02
C THR A 141 -3.87 7.90 -14.16
N THR A 142 -3.38 7.64 -15.36
CA THR A 142 -2.52 6.49 -15.66
C THR A 142 -1.23 6.99 -16.31
N GLU A 143 -0.10 6.45 -15.85
CA GLU A 143 1.23 6.77 -16.36
C GLU A 143 1.86 5.51 -16.99
N GLN A 144 2.93 5.73 -17.78
CA GLN A 144 3.83 4.68 -18.27
C GLN A 144 3.08 3.52 -18.98
N ASN A 145 2.37 3.84 -20.06
CA ASN A 145 1.56 2.87 -20.82
C ASN A 145 0.54 2.10 -19.97
N ASN A 146 -0.12 2.80 -19.04
CA ASN A 146 -1.13 2.27 -18.12
C ASN A 146 -0.61 1.23 -17.12
N THR A 147 0.70 1.17 -16.89
CA THR A 147 1.30 0.30 -15.87
C THR A 147 1.32 0.91 -14.48
N ILE A 148 1.18 2.24 -14.39
CA ILE A 148 1.08 2.96 -13.12
C ILE A 148 -0.27 3.64 -13.05
N HIS A 149 -1.07 3.27 -12.05
CA HIS A 149 -2.31 3.98 -11.72
C HIS A 149 -2.02 5.01 -10.64
N VAL A 150 -2.46 6.25 -10.84
CA VAL A 150 -2.23 7.35 -9.91
C VAL A 150 -3.56 7.92 -9.45
N VAL A 151 -3.70 8.05 -8.14
CA VAL A 151 -4.83 8.73 -7.50
C VAL A 151 -4.28 9.84 -6.63
N LYS A 152 -4.68 11.07 -6.89
CA LYS A 152 -4.36 12.22 -6.04
C LYS A 152 -5.59 12.66 -5.28
N GLY A 153 -5.36 13.28 -4.13
CA GLY A 153 -6.41 13.80 -3.27
C GLY A 153 -5.83 14.39 -2.00
N THR A 154 -6.68 14.50 -0.98
CA THR A 154 -6.26 14.89 0.36
C THR A 154 -6.71 13.86 1.39
N ALA A 155 -6.02 13.76 2.51
CA ALA A 155 -6.38 12.87 3.62
C ALA A 155 -6.12 13.54 4.98
N THR A 156 -6.61 12.90 6.03
CA THR A 156 -6.21 13.19 7.41
C THR A 156 -5.06 12.27 7.80
N VAL A 157 -4.02 12.84 8.40
CA VAL A 157 -2.85 12.11 8.89
C VAL A 157 -2.66 12.37 10.37
N THR A 158 -2.53 11.32 11.19
CA THR A 158 -2.28 11.49 12.62
C THR A 158 -0.83 11.91 12.87
N MET A 159 -0.62 13.00 13.59
CA MET A 159 0.68 13.48 14.05
C MET A 159 0.79 13.38 15.58
N LYS A 160 1.97 13.66 16.13
CA LYS A 160 2.22 13.69 17.58
C LYS A 160 1.25 14.63 18.30
N ASP A 161 1.01 15.80 17.73
CA ASP A 161 0.20 16.87 18.34
C ASP A 161 -1.29 16.80 17.92
N GLY A 162 -1.67 15.72 17.24
CA GLY A 162 -3.05 15.47 16.80
C GLY A 162 -3.17 15.20 15.30
N PRO A 163 -4.38 14.86 14.81
CA PRO A 163 -4.63 14.68 13.39
C PRO A 163 -4.56 16.00 12.62
N VAL A 164 -3.89 15.98 11.47
CA VAL A 164 -3.83 17.09 10.51
C VAL A 164 -4.70 16.73 9.30
N SER A 165 -5.68 17.58 8.99
CA SER A 165 -6.60 17.37 7.87
C SER A 165 -6.09 17.99 6.57
N ASP A 166 -6.68 17.52 5.46
CA ASP A 166 -6.46 18.04 4.11
C ASP A 166 -4.97 18.04 3.70
N VAL A 167 -4.23 17.03 4.15
CA VAL A 167 -2.84 16.77 3.76
C VAL A 167 -2.86 16.19 2.34
N PRO A 168 -2.13 16.77 1.37
CA PRO A 168 -2.04 16.19 0.04
C PRO A 168 -1.56 14.75 0.09
N LEU A 169 -2.22 13.86 -0.63
CA LEU A 169 -1.84 12.44 -0.71
C LEU A 169 -1.89 11.99 -2.16
N THR A 170 -0.81 11.35 -2.61
CA THR A 170 -0.76 10.64 -3.89
C THR A 170 -0.57 9.15 -3.64
N ILE A 171 -1.45 8.35 -4.22
CA ILE A 171 -1.38 6.89 -4.23
C ILE A 171 -0.95 6.47 -5.63
N LYS A 172 0.16 5.72 -5.74
CA LYS A 172 0.60 5.08 -6.97
C LYS A 172 0.50 3.57 -6.83
N ILE A 173 -0.11 2.90 -7.81
CA ILE A 173 -0.09 1.44 -7.91
C ILE A 173 0.71 1.06 -9.15
N PHE A 174 1.85 0.41 -8.95
CA PHE A 174 2.76 -0.01 -10.01
C PHE A 174 2.51 -1.48 -10.35
N ASN A 175 2.19 -1.74 -11.62
CA ASN A 175 1.97 -3.08 -12.18
C ASN A 175 1.04 -3.96 -11.32
N GLY A 176 0.03 -3.35 -10.68
CA GLY A 176 -0.89 -4.05 -9.78
C GLY A 176 -0.23 -4.79 -8.61
N SER A 177 1.02 -4.48 -8.27
CA SER A 177 1.83 -5.29 -7.33
C SER A 177 2.44 -4.46 -6.21
N VAL A 178 2.86 -3.23 -6.50
CA VAL A 178 3.49 -2.32 -5.54
C VAL A 178 2.59 -1.12 -5.33
N VAL A 179 2.48 -0.67 -4.08
CA VAL A 179 1.89 0.63 -3.75
C VAL A 179 2.99 1.61 -3.37
N GLY A 180 2.86 2.85 -3.78
CA GLY A 180 3.60 3.99 -3.27
C GLY A 180 2.63 5.01 -2.71
N LEU A 181 2.86 5.47 -1.48
CA LEU A 181 2.11 6.53 -0.83
C LEU A 181 3.01 7.74 -0.66
N TRP A 182 2.65 8.87 -1.27
CA TRP A 182 3.35 10.14 -1.07
C TRP A 182 2.48 11.07 -0.25
N ILE A 183 2.97 11.45 0.92
CA ILE A 183 2.31 12.37 1.85
C ILE A 183 2.94 13.75 1.64
N GLY A 184 2.14 14.73 1.26
CA GLY A 184 2.61 16.09 0.97
C GLY A 184 3.26 16.74 2.19
N PRO A 185 4.48 17.32 2.05
CA PRO A 185 5.30 17.71 3.19
C PRO A 185 4.77 18.96 3.92
N ASP A 186 4.14 19.89 3.21
CA ASP A 186 3.91 21.26 3.68
C ASP A 186 3.05 21.35 4.95
N LYS A 187 2.06 20.46 5.11
CA LYS A 187 1.14 20.49 6.26
C LYS A 187 1.60 19.66 7.45
N VAL A 188 2.64 18.87 7.28
CA VAL A 188 3.17 17.93 8.27
C VAL A 188 4.64 18.20 8.53
N ASP A 189 5.11 19.41 8.23
CA ASP A 189 6.48 19.88 8.42
C ASP A 189 7.55 18.91 7.89
N SER A 190 7.28 18.32 6.72
CA SER A 190 8.14 17.32 6.07
C SER A 190 8.41 16.06 6.91
N HIS A 191 7.59 15.75 7.92
CA HIS A 191 7.78 14.64 8.86
C HIS A 191 7.94 13.27 8.19
N PHE A 192 7.26 13.04 7.06
CA PHE A 192 7.33 11.78 6.30
C PHE A 192 8.33 11.82 5.13
N GLY A 193 9.09 12.91 4.99
CA GLY A 193 10.00 13.13 3.87
C GLY A 193 9.28 13.47 2.56
N SER A 194 10.05 13.51 1.48
CA SER A 194 9.58 13.91 0.14
C SER A 194 9.39 12.74 -0.83
N ASN A 195 9.81 11.53 -0.46
CA ASN A 195 9.76 10.34 -1.31
C ASN A 195 8.48 9.51 -1.08
N LEU A 196 8.19 8.60 -2.02
CA LEU A 196 7.14 7.61 -1.85
C LEU A 196 7.49 6.66 -0.71
N MET A 197 6.50 6.37 0.15
CA MET A 197 6.51 5.27 1.09
C MET A 197 5.98 4.02 0.38
N TYR A 198 6.85 3.03 0.20
CA TYR A 198 6.52 1.84 -0.57
C TYR A 198 5.94 0.70 0.26
N GLY A 199 5.21 -0.16 -0.44
CA GLY A 199 4.60 -1.36 0.07
C GLY A 199 4.24 -2.34 -1.04
N VAL A 200 3.82 -3.54 -0.66
CA VAL A 200 3.35 -4.55 -1.62
C VAL A 200 1.89 -4.90 -1.37
N LEU A 201 1.18 -5.19 -2.45
CA LEU A 201 -0.18 -5.72 -2.37
C LEU A 201 -0.13 -7.14 -1.79
N SER A 202 -1.19 -7.54 -1.09
CA SER A 202 -1.35 -8.95 -0.72
C SER A 202 -1.48 -9.83 -1.97
N ALA A 203 -1.12 -11.10 -1.89
CA ALA A 203 -1.26 -12.04 -3.01
C ALA A 203 -2.68 -12.06 -3.59
N ARG A 204 -3.72 -12.01 -2.73
CA ARG A 204 -5.12 -11.93 -3.16
C ARG A 204 -5.40 -10.63 -3.92
N SER A 205 -4.90 -9.50 -3.43
CA SER A 205 -5.07 -8.21 -4.11
C SER A 205 -4.30 -8.15 -5.43
N MET A 206 -3.10 -8.72 -5.52
CA MET A 206 -2.37 -8.85 -6.77
C MET A 206 -3.14 -9.68 -7.80
N ALA A 207 -3.67 -10.84 -7.41
CA ALA A 207 -4.47 -11.69 -8.28
C ALA A 207 -5.68 -10.93 -8.86
N MET A 208 -6.42 -10.20 -8.01
CA MET A 208 -7.54 -9.36 -8.46
C MET A 208 -7.10 -8.24 -9.41
N MET A 209 -5.95 -7.60 -9.16
CA MET A 209 -5.42 -6.54 -10.03
C MET A 209 -4.95 -7.08 -11.38
N MET A 210 -4.36 -8.28 -11.41
CA MET A 210 -3.91 -8.94 -12.65
C MET A 210 -5.10 -9.41 -13.50
N GLU A 211 -6.15 -9.95 -12.87
CA GLU A 211 -7.39 -10.33 -13.55
C GLU A 211 -8.03 -9.12 -14.27
N MET A 212 -8.01 -7.94 -13.64
CA MET A 212 -8.48 -6.70 -14.27
C MET A 212 -7.65 -6.26 -15.48
N GLY A 213 -6.33 -6.48 -15.44
CA GLY A 213 -5.44 -6.21 -16.57
C GLY A 213 -5.75 -7.13 -17.75
N SER A 214 -6.03 -8.41 -17.48
CA SER A 214 -6.33 -9.43 -18.49
C SER A 214 -7.70 -9.21 -19.17
N MET A 215 -8.72 -8.78 -18.41
CA MET A 215 -10.06 -8.52 -18.97
C MET A 215 -10.09 -7.39 -20.02
N LYS A 216 -9.12 -6.48 -20.03
CA LYS A 216 -8.99 -5.46 -21.10
C LYS A 216 -8.47 -6.05 -22.42
N GLY A 217 -7.90 -7.25 -22.43
CA GLY A 217 -7.35 -7.90 -23.63
C GLY A 217 -8.34 -8.74 -24.44
N GLU A 218 -9.38 -9.31 -23.81
CA GLU A 218 -10.31 -10.21 -24.50
C GLU A 218 -11.40 -9.48 -25.31
N GLY A 219 -11.71 -8.23 -24.95
CA GLY A 219 -12.68 -7.41 -25.69
C GLY A 219 -12.19 -6.96 -27.09
N GLN A 220 -10.90 -7.08 -27.39
CA GLN A 220 -10.34 -6.74 -28.71
C GLN A 220 -10.24 -7.93 -29.67
N MET A 221 -10.45 -9.17 -29.21
CA MET A 221 -10.34 -10.36 -30.08
C MET A 221 -11.66 -10.87 -30.65
N MET A 222 -12.82 -10.40 -30.16
CA MET A 222 -14.13 -10.83 -30.71
C MET A 222 -14.67 -9.96 -31.86
N GLY A 223 -13.93 -8.94 -32.29
CA GLY A 223 -14.38 -7.99 -33.32
C GLY A 223 -14.20 -8.40 -34.77
N ASN A 224 -13.70 -9.60 -35.10
CA ASN A 224 -13.38 -9.94 -36.50
C ASN A 224 -13.72 -11.38 -36.93
N ARG A 225 -14.96 -11.81 -36.66
CA ARG A 225 -15.58 -12.95 -37.38
C ARG A 225 -16.95 -12.55 -37.91
N THR A 226 -16.95 -11.69 -38.92
CA THR A 226 -18.05 -11.59 -39.88
C THR A 226 -17.51 -11.72 -41.28
N GLY A 227 -17.93 -12.80 -41.96
CA GLY A 227 -18.17 -12.81 -43.40
C GLY A 227 -16.99 -13.08 -44.32
N SER A 228 -16.84 -14.33 -44.75
CA SER A 228 -16.75 -14.74 -46.16
C SER A 228 -17.17 -16.19 -46.27
#